data_AF-A0A8X6J5R4-F1
#
_entry.id   AF-A0A8X6J5R4-F1
#
_cell.length_a   1.000
_cell.length_b   1.000
_cell.length_c   1.000
_cell.angle_alpha   90.00
_cell.angle_beta   90.00
_cell.angle_gamma   90.00
#
_symmetry.space_group_name_H-M   'P 1'
#
loop_
_entity.id
_entity.type
_entity.pdbx_description
1 polymer ?
#
loop_
_entity_poly.entity_id
_entity_poly.type
_entity_poly.pdbx_seq_one_letter_code
_entity_poly.pdbx_strand_id
1 'polypeptide(L)'
;MDIGKRLEKGVGHQKTLLFVFCFLMDGMKNDDYEVGQKKKRRGQRMHPSLENINLFDIGSLKEETVKDILTEARVLADRISTPICPICGHETSANKDSSRKLGWVWICKNKYRFGCSGKINPLSNTFFENIKIRLLDVFLLIICFVTKMQVSLVLEHLNLFRNRRGQPQMSWATIVDFYSLMREVTEIVASHHDKLLGGPENENKHFKKAIVSRQSEKHLKQYMALHFYRRTRLSTMKSLDAKVQLFLEDISLVFPGYGKKALELKKIEIPTVESEGISDKMPKTSNKKLLEALSDDDDVPFMDDVDGDPDWEDF
;
A
#
# COMPACT_ATOMS: atom_id res chain seq x y z
N MET A 1 -47.46 -42.36 35.75
CA MET A 1 -46.05 -42.35 35.32
C MET A 1 -46.04 -41.60 34.02
N ASP A 2 -45.67 -40.32 34.11
CA ASP A 2 -46.05 -39.28 33.16
C ASP A 2 -44.88 -38.87 32.27
N ILE A 3 -45.17 -38.78 30.98
CA ILE A 3 -44.28 -38.30 29.92
C ILE A 3 -44.49 -36.78 29.84
N GLY A 4 -43.46 -35.99 30.15
CA GLY A 4 -43.46 -34.57 29.80
C GLY A 4 -42.60 -33.69 30.71
N LYS A 5 -41.74 -32.90 30.06
CA LYS A 5 -40.93 -31.75 30.56
C LYS A 5 -39.47 -32.07 30.92
N ARG A 6 -38.56 -31.78 29.99
CA ARG A 6 -37.57 -30.68 30.09
C ARG A 6 -36.55 -30.79 28.95
N LEU A 7 -36.81 -30.09 27.85
CA LEU A 7 -35.85 -29.75 26.80
C LEU A 7 -35.71 -28.22 26.80
N GLU A 8 -34.90 -27.69 27.69
CA GLU A 8 -34.35 -26.33 27.58
C GLU A 8 -33.02 -26.31 28.33
N LYS A 9 -31.92 -26.18 27.59
CA LYS A 9 -30.70 -25.41 27.90
C LYS A 9 -29.55 -25.86 27.00
N GLY A 10 -28.99 -24.92 26.24
CA GLY A 10 -27.63 -25.07 25.70
C GLY A 10 -27.42 -24.88 24.20
N VAL A 11 -28.19 -24.02 23.52
CA VAL A 11 -27.78 -23.50 22.18
C VAL A 11 -27.51 -22.01 22.32
N GLY A 12 -26.26 -21.69 22.61
CA GLY A 12 -25.81 -20.31 22.69
C GLY A 12 -24.31 -20.27 22.53
N HIS A 13 -23.82 -20.39 21.29
CA HIS A 13 -22.47 -19.94 20.84
C HIS A 13 -22.30 -20.08 19.31
N GLN A 14 -23.30 -19.68 18.50
CA GLN A 14 -23.14 -19.62 17.03
C GLN A 14 -23.90 -18.48 16.33
N LYS A 15 -24.26 -17.39 17.03
CA LYS A 15 -25.05 -16.27 16.44
C LYS A 15 -24.42 -14.89 16.57
N THR A 16 -23.10 -14.78 16.68
CA THR A 16 -22.40 -13.48 16.77
C THR A 16 -21.47 -13.18 15.58
N LEU A 17 -21.48 -14.02 14.53
CA LEU A 17 -20.61 -13.84 13.34
C LEU A 17 -21.36 -13.47 12.06
N LEU A 18 -22.65 -13.12 12.15
CA LEU A 18 -23.47 -12.71 11.00
C LEU A 18 -24.08 -11.31 11.10
N PHE A 19 -23.73 -10.52 12.12
CA PHE A 19 -24.38 -9.24 12.42
C PHE A 19 -23.62 -7.97 11.97
N VAL A 20 -22.54 -8.10 11.19
CA VAL A 20 -21.79 -6.94 10.65
C VAL A 20 -21.98 -6.76 9.13
N PHE A 21 -22.70 -7.64 8.43
CA PHE A 21 -22.68 -7.66 6.96
C PHE A 21 -23.94 -7.18 6.22
N CYS A 22 -24.93 -6.57 6.89
CA CYS A 22 -26.17 -6.14 6.22
C CYS A 22 -26.79 -4.78 6.65
N PHE A 23 -26.13 -3.90 7.41
CA PHE A 23 -26.80 -2.70 7.94
C PHE A 23 -26.19 -1.32 7.60
N LEU A 24 -25.50 -1.18 6.47
CA LEU A 24 -25.16 0.14 5.89
C LEU A 24 -25.40 0.16 4.38
N MET A 25 -26.59 -0.27 3.97
CA MET A 25 -27.18 0.00 2.67
C MET A 25 -28.48 0.76 2.94
N ASP A 26 -28.37 2.05 3.25
CA ASP A 26 -29.41 3.07 3.04
C ASP A 26 -28.89 4.41 3.59
N GLY A 27 -28.72 5.39 2.71
CA GLY A 27 -28.64 6.79 3.14
C GLY A 27 -27.45 7.62 2.64
N MET A 28 -27.13 7.61 1.35
CA MET A 28 -26.63 8.82 0.69
C MET A 28 -27.27 8.94 -0.68
N LYS A 29 -28.33 9.74 -0.73
CA LYS A 29 -29.00 10.17 -1.95
C LYS A 29 -28.07 11.10 -2.72
N ASN A 30 -28.06 10.93 -4.03
CA ASN A 30 -27.55 11.91 -4.99
C ASN A 30 -28.31 13.22 -4.79
N ASP A 31 -27.58 14.31 -4.57
CA ASP A 31 -28.06 15.65 -4.86
C ASP A 31 -27.06 16.33 -5.81
N ASP A 32 -27.64 16.96 -6.83
CA ASP A 32 -27.02 17.55 -8.01
C ASP A 32 -25.97 18.62 -7.69
N TYR A 33 -24.88 18.70 -8.47
CA TYR A 33 -24.20 19.98 -8.68
C TYR A 33 -23.58 20.11 -10.08
N GLU A 34 -23.75 21.32 -10.60
CA GLU A 34 -23.73 21.72 -12.00
C GLU A 34 -22.38 21.72 -12.73
N VAL A 35 -22.53 21.71 -14.06
CA VAL A 35 -21.55 21.92 -15.11
C VAL A 35 -20.86 23.29 -15.00
N GLY A 36 -19.54 23.29 -14.84
CA GLY A 36 -18.69 24.47 -15.00
C GLY A 36 -17.40 24.14 -15.75
N GLN A 37 -17.42 24.27 -17.07
CA GLN A 37 -16.22 24.13 -17.92
C GLN A 37 -15.18 25.22 -17.60
N LYS A 38 -13.99 24.85 -17.10
CA LYS A 38 -12.77 25.67 -17.21
C LYS A 38 -11.50 24.84 -17.51
N LYS A 39 -11.00 25.07 -18.74
CA LYS A 39 -9.62 24.99 -19.25
C LYS A 39 -8.75 23.76 -18.89
N LYS A 40 -8.64 22.88 -19.90
CA LYS A 40 -7.69 21.75 -20.04
C LYS A 40 -6.24 22.14 -19.69
N ARG A 41 -5.80 21.82 -18.48
CA ARG A 41 -4.48 21.19 -18.30
C ARG A 41 -4.60 19.77 -18.84
N ARG A 42 -3.55 19.18 -19.43
CA ARG A 42 -3.53 17.75 -19.78
C ARG A 42 -3.63 16.95 -18.47
N GLY A 43 -4.83 16.82 -17.94
CA GLY A 43 -5.12 16.09 -16.72
C GLY A 43 -4.83 14.62 -16.98
N GLN A 44 -3.99 14.03 -16.14
CA GLN A 44 -3.95 12.59 -15.95
C GLN A 44 -5.40 12.14 -15.75
N ARG A 45 -5.93 11.39 -16.72
CA ARG A 45 -7.23 10.76 -16.55
C ARG A 45 -7.03 9.63 -15.56
N MET A 46 -7.84 9.61 -14.51
CA MET A 46 -7.91 8.52 -13.57
C MET A 46 -8.48 7.30 -14.28
N HIS A 47 -8.00 6.10 -13.94
CA HIS A 47 -8.53 4.88 -14.54
C HIS A 47 -10.03 4.75 -14.16
N PRO A 48 -10.97 4.51 -15.09
CA PRO A 48 -12.41 4.49 -14.79
C PRO A 48 -12.82 3.47 -13.71
N SER A 49 -12.11 2.34 -13.62
CA SER A 49 -12.32 1.35 -12.55
C SER A 49 -11.91 1.83 -11.15
N LEU A 50 -11.20 2.95 -11.03
CA LEU A 50 -10.90 3.58 -9.74
C LEU A 50 -12.02 4.55 -9.30
N GLU A 51 -12.71 5.21 -10.24
CA GLU A 51 -13.71 6.27 -9.99
C GLU A 51 -14.86 5.87 -9.05
N ASN A 52 -15.04 4.58 -8.77
CA ASN A 52 -16.07 4.05 -7.87
C ASN A 52 -15.54 2.97 -6.91
N ILE A 53 -14.25 2.96 -6.58
CA ILE A 53 -13.74 1.99 -5.59
C ILE A 53 -14.38 2.27 -4.24
N ASN A 54 -15.28 1.36 -3.86
CA ASN A 54 -15.76 1.23 -2.50
C ASN A 54 -14.85 0.23 -1.77
N LEU A 55 -14.33 0.62 -0.59
CA LEU A 55 -13.50 -0.24 0.26
C LEU A 55 -14.18 -1.60 0.57
N PHE A 56 -15.51 -1.64 0.54
CA PHE A 56 -16.32 -2.82 0.79
C PHE A 56 -16.62 -3.65 -0.47
N ASP A 57 -16.41 -3.11 -1.67
CA ASP A 57 -16.60 -3.82 -2.95
C ASP A 57 -15.28 -4.18 -3.66
N ILE A 58 -14.13 -3.98 -3.02
CA ILE A 58 -12.84 -4.30 -3.67
C ILE A 58 -12.72 -5.80 -4.01
N GLY A 59 -13.56 -6.64 -3.38
CA GLY A 59 -13.68 -8.05 -3.73
C GLY A 59 -14.21 -8.34 -5.13
N SER A 60 -14.87 -7.38 -5.79
CA SER A 60 -15.38 -7.51 -7.16
C SER A 60 -14.27 -7.34 -8.22
N LEU A 61 -13.10 -6.79 -7.83
CA LEU A 61 -12.00 -6.56 -8.76
C LEU A 61 -11.42 -7.88 -9.31
N LYS A 62 -11.25 -7.88 -10.64
CA LYS A 62 -10.58 -8.95 -11.38
C LYS A 62 -9.09 -8.67 -11.49
N GLU A 63 -8.30 -9.73 -11.61
CA GLU A 63 -6.84 -9.62 -11.74
C GLU A 63 -6.46 -8.84 -13.02
N GLU A 64 -7.24 -9.00 -14.08
CA GLU A 64 -7.07 -8.29 -15.35
C GLU A 64 -7.26 -6.79 -15.18
N THR A 65 -8.32 -6.36 -14.50
CA THR A 65 -8.57 -4.94 -14.20
C THR A 65 -7.44 -4.33 -13.38
N VAL A 66 -6.90 -5.07 -12.41
CA VAL A 66 -5.74 -4.61 -11.63
C VAL A 66 -4.49 -4.45 -12.50
N LYS A 67 -4.24 -5.37 -13.44
CA LYS A 67 -3.13 -5.22 -14.39
C LYS A 67 -3.27 -3.96 -15.22
N ASP A 68 -4.47 -3.64 -15.68
CA ASP A 68 -4.74 -2.45 -16.49
C ASP A 68 -4.48 -1.17 -15.68
N ILE A 69 -5.03 -1.08 -14.46
CA ILE A 69 -4.79 0.04 -13.52
C ILE A 69 -3.29 0.24 -13.27
N LEU A 70 -2.58 -0.84 -12.92
CA LEU A 70 -1.15 -0.77 -12.60
C LEU A 70 -0.29 -0.42 -13.82
N THR A 71 -0.71 -0.80 -15.03
CA THR A 71 -0.03 -0.45 -16.27
C THR A 71 -0.26 1.02 -16.63
N GLU A 72 -1.50 1.52 -16.48
CA GLU A 72 -1.83 2.94 -16.69
C GLU A 72 -1.07 3.84 -15.71
N ALA A 73 -0.99 3.43 -14.44
CA ALA A 73 -0.18 4.11 -13.43
C ALA A 73 1.35 3.90 -13.59
N ARG A 74 1.78 3.20 -14.65
CA ARG A 74 3.19 2.93 -14.99
C ARG A 74 3.98 2.15 -13.95
N VAL A 75 3.29 1.49 -13.02
CA VAL A 75 3.91 0.58 -12.04
C VAL A 75 4.28 -0.75 -12.69
N LEU A 76 3.47 -1.19 -13.66
CA LEU A 76 3.77 -2.32 -14.52
C LEU A 76 4.20 -1.85 -15.91
N ALA A 77 5.06 -2.65 -16.53
CA ALA A 77 5.44 -2.43 -17.91
C ALA A 77 4.29 -2.75 -18.86
N ASP A 78 4.09 -1.88 -19.86
CA ASP A 78 3.21 -2.16 -20.97
C ASP A 78 3.86 -3.21 -21.88
N ARG A 79 3.08 -4.22 -22.26
CA ARG A 79 3.47 -5.27 -23.20
C ARG A 79 3.92 -4.70 -24.55
N ILE A 80 3.35 -3.56 -24.96
CA ILE A 80 3.66 -2.90 -26.24
C ILE A 80 5.01 -2.16 -26.17
N SER A 81 5.38 -1.65 -25.00
CA SER A 81 6.67 -0.97 -24.80
C SER A 81 7.82 -1.98 -24.82
N THR A 82 8.40 -2.23 -26.00
CA THR A 82 9.46 -3.22 -26.16
C THR A 82 10.83 -2.61 -25.81
N PRO A 83 11.48 -3.03 -24.71
CA PRO A 83 12.80 -2.52 -24.34
C PRO A 83 13.89 -3.06 -25.26
N ILE A 84 15.07 -2.44 -25.16
CA ILE A 84 16.26 -2.90 -25.86
C ILE A 84 16.89 -4.08 -25.11
N CYS A 85 17.37 -5.07 -25.86
CA CYS A 85 18.06 -6.23 -25.31
C CYS A 85 19.36 -5.82 -24.60
N PRO A 86 19.58 -6.24 -23.33
CA PRO A 86 20.79 -5.88 -22.58
C PRO A 86 22.07 -6.50 -23.15
N ILE A 87 21.95 -7.62 -23.88
CA ILE A 87 23.11 -8.38 -24.36
C ILE A 87 23.65 -7.83 -25.68
N CYS A 88 22.75 -7.51 -26.63
CA CYS A 88 23.16 -7.19 -28.01
C CYS A 88 22.61 -5.86 -28.53
N GLY A 89 21.91 -5.08 -27.71
CA GLY A 89 21.38 -3.77 -28.10
C GLY A 89 20.25 -3.79 -29.13
N HIS A 90 19.75 -4.97 -29.53
CA HIS A 90 18.66 -5.09 -30.50
C HIS A 90 17.28 -5.02 -29.84
N GLU A 91 16.27 -4.68 -30.62
CA GLU A 91 14.88 -4.71 -30.21
C GLU A 91 14.44 -6.08 -29.67
N THR A 92 13.52 -6.04 -28.71
CA THR A 92 12.85 -7.23 -28.20
C THR A 92 11.43 -7.33 -28.72
N SER A 93 10.81 -8.50 -28.56
CA SER A 93 9.37 -8.69 -28.78
C SER A 93 8.75 -9.40 -27.58
N ALA A 94 7.54 -8.98 -27.21
CA ALA A 94 6.78 -9.61 -26.14
C ALA A 94 6.28 -10.99 -26.61
N ASN A 95 6.72 -12.05 -25.93
CA ASN A 95 6.28 -13.41 -26.16
C ASN A 95 5.43 -13.89 -24.99
N LYS A 96 4.37 -14.66 -25.30
CA LYS A 96 3.50 -15.26 -24.30
C LYS A 96 4.30 -16.29 -23.49
N ASP A 97 4.22 -16.18 -22.17
CA ASP A 97 4.86 -17.08 -21.22
C ASP A 97 3.96 -17.18 -19.98
N SER A 98 3.08 -18.19 -19.97
CA SER A 98 2.11 -18.41 -18.90
C SER A 98 2.74 -18.76 -17.55
N SER A 99 4.03 -19.12 -17.52
CA SER A 99 4.75 -19.34 -16.27
C SER A 99 5.06 -18.04 -15.53
N ARG A 100 5.00 -16.90 -16.22
CA ARG A 100 5.26 -15.57 -15.65
C ARG A 100 3.98 -14.96 -15.09
N LYS A 101 4.12 -14.14 -14.04
CA LYS A 101 2.99 -13.47 -13.38
C LYS A 101 2.16 -12.59 -14.34
N LEU A 102 2.83 -11.90 -15.27
CA LEU A 102 2.14 -11.12 -16.30
C LEU A 102 1.70 -11.96 -17.51
N GLY A 103 2.11 -13.22 -17.59
CA GLY A 103 1.78 -14.13 -18.70
C GLY A 103 2.63 -13.90 -19.95
N TRP A 104 3.70 -13.11 -19.87
CA TRP A 104 4.59 -12.81 -20.99
C TRP A 104 6.00 -12.38 -20.53
N VAL A 105 6.93 -12.38 -21.48
CA VAL A 105 8.35 -11.99 -21.32
C VAL A 105 8.84 -11.31 -22.60
N TRP A 106 9.76 -10.36 -22.52
CA TRP A 106 10.41 -9.84 -23.72
C TRP A 106 11.59 -10.72 -24.11
N ILE A 107 11.65 -11.11 -25.39
CA ILE A 107 12.74 -11.92 -25.96
C ILE A 107 13.42 -11.11 -27.07
N CYS A 108 14.75 -11.16 -27.12
CA CYS A 108 15.49 -10.52 -28.20
C CYS A 108 15.06 -11.02 -29.58
N LYS A 109 14.73 -10.11 -30.51
CA LYS A 109 14.42 -10.47 -31.90
C LYS A 109 15.61 -11.12 -32.62
N ASN A 110 16.83 -10.81 -32.16
CA ASN A 110 18.06 -11.35 -32.72
C ASN A 110 18.37 -12.80 -32.30
N LYS A 111 17.53 -13.40 -31.46
CA LYS A 111 17.64 -14.81 -31.05
C LYS A 111 17.70 -15.76 -32.24
N TYR A 112 16.88 -15.51 -33.26
CA TYR A 112 16.76 -16.40 -34.43
C TYR A 112 17.86 -16.18 -35.48
N ARG A 113 18.48 -15.00 -35.52
CA ARG A 113 19.52 -14.67 -36.51
C ARG A 113 20.95 -14.90 -36.00
N PHE A 114 21.22 -14.58 -34.74
CA PHE A 114 22.57 -14.62 -34.16
C PHE A 114 22.62 -15.38 -32.82
N GLY A 115 21.57 -16.13 -32.48
CA GLY A 115 21.56 -16.96 -31.26
C GLY A 115 21.51 -16.16 -29.95
N CYS A 116 21.17 -14.87 -29.97
CA CYS A 116 21.09 -14.06 -28.76
C CYS A 116 20.07 -14.64 -27.76
N SER A 117 20.52 -14.95 -26.54
CA SER A 117 19.70 -15.53 -25.48
C SER A 117 19.00 -14.49 -24.60
N GLY A 118 19.04 -13.21 -24.98
CA GLY A 118 18.51 -12.09 -24.20
C GLY A 118 17.02 -12.25 -23.90
N LYS A 119 16.68 -12.26 -22.61
CA LYS A 119 15.32 -12.29 -22.07
C LYS A 119 15.22 -11.22 -20.99
N ILE A 120 14.11 -10.49 -20.96
CA ILE A 120 13.87 -9.45 -19.97
C ILE A 120 12.53 -9.74 -19.29
N ASN A 121 12.56 -9.89 -17.98
CA ASN A 121 11.35 -10.02 -17.17
C ASN A 121 10.67 -8.65 -17.08
N PRO A 122 9.38 -8.53 -17.43
CA PRO A 122 8.67 -7.26 -17.35
C PRO A 122 8.45 -6.73 -15.93
N LEU A 123 8.71 -7.55 -14.91
CA LEU A 123 8.71 -7.14 -13.51
C LEU A 123 10.11 -6.76 -12.99
N SER A 124 11.15 -6.79 -13.82
CA SER A 124 12.49 -6.37 -13.36
C SER A 124 12.51 -4.89 -13.02
N ASN A 125 13.09 -4.56 -11.87
CA ASN A 125 13.18 -3.22 -11.29
C ASN A 125 11.81 -2.54 -11.08
N THR A 126 10.75 -3.34 -10.86
CA THR A 126 9.42 -2.83 -10.47
C THR A 126 9.12 -3.18 -9.02
N PHE A 127 8.10 -2.53 -8.46
CA PHE A 127 7.57 -2.84 -7.12
C PHE A 127 7.16 -4.31 -6.97
N PHE A 128 6.90 -4.98 -8.10
CA PHE A 128 6.45 -6.37 -8.14
C PHE A 128 7.56 -7.39 -8.39
N GLU A 129 8.83 -6.95 -8.42
CA GLU A 129 9.96 -7.85 -8.53
C GLU A 129 10.01 -8.82 -7.35
N ASN A 130 10.22 -10.11 -7.62
CA ASN A 130 10.30 -11.18 -6.62
C ASN A 130 9.06 -11.40 -5.72
N ILE A 131 7.95 -10.69 -5.95
CA ILE A 131 6.72 -10.94 -5.20
C ILE A 131 6.16 -12.31 -5.56
N LYS A 132 5.74 -13.11 -4.57
CA LYS A 132 5.13 -14.43 -4.75
C LYS A 132 3.60 -14.45 -4.69
N ILE A 133 2.99 -13.44 -4.07
CA ILE A 133 1.52 -13.29 -4.02
C ILE A 133 0.96 -12.69 -5.32
N ARG A 134 -0.36 -12.77 -5.51
CA ARG A 134 -1.01 -12.28 -6.74
C ARG A 134 -1.02 -10.76 -6.79
N LEU A 135 -1.14 -10.18 -7.99
CA LEU A 135 -1.15 -8.73 -8.16
C LEU A 135 -2.38 -8.11 -7.51
N LEU A 136 -3.53 -8.79 -7.63
CA LEU A 136 -4.75 -8.34 -6.96
C LEU A 136 -4.55 -8.23 -5.45
N ASP A 137 -3.91 -9.23 -4.82
CA ASP A 137 -3.71 -9.21 -3.36
C ASP A 137 -2.78 -8.05 -2.94
N VAL A 138 -1.72 -7.77 -3.70
CA VAL A 138 -0.84 -6.60 -3.46
C VAL A 138 -1.60 -5.29 -3.65
N PHE A 139 -2.44 -5.21 -4.68
CA PHE A 139 -3.25 -4.03 -4.94
C PHE A 139 -4.25 -3.75 -3.81
N LEU A 140 -4.86 -4.80 -3.24
CA LEU A 140 -5.68 -4.68 -2.03
C LEU A 140 -4.87 -4.14 -0.85
N LEU A 141 -3.66 -4.66 -0.63
CA LEU A 141 -2.76 -4.17 0.41
C LEU A 141 -2.40 -2.70 0.21
N ILE A 142 -2.19 -2.25 -1.03
CA ILE A 142 -1.96 -0.83 -1.35
C ILE A 142 -3.17 0.02 -0.95
N ILE A 143 -4.39 -0.40 -1.30
CA ILE A 143 -5.60 0.33 -0.92
C ILE A 143 -5.71 0.41 0.60
N CYS A 144 -5.54 -0.72 1.31
CA CYS A 144 -5.57 -0.78 2.77
C CYS A 144 -4.52 0.13 3.42
N PHE A 145 -3.31 0.19 2.85
CA PHE A 145 -2.24 1.07 3.33
C PHE A 145 -2.60 2.55 3.18
N VAL A 146 -3.15 2.92 2.01
CA VAL A 146 -3.59 4.29 1.71
C VAL A 146 -4.76 4.71 2.60
N THR A 147 -5.68 3.79 2.93
CA THR A 147 -6.79 4.04 3.86
C THR A 147 -6.41 3.92 5.33
N LYS A 148 -5.13 3.70 5.63
CA LYS A 148 -4.61 3.58 6.99
C LYS A 148 -5.23 2.41 7.79
N MET A 149 -5.62 1.33 7.13
CA MET A 149 -6.14 0.15 7.84
C MET A 149 -5.02 -0.53 8.65
N GLN A 150 -5.37 -0.94 9.87
CA GLN A 150 -4.51 -1.70 10.78
C GLN A 150 -4.22 -3.09 10.22
N VAL A 151 -3.04 -3.63 10.52
CA VAL A 151 -2.58 -4.92 9.97
C VAL A 151 -3.49 -6.07 10.41
N SER A 152 -3.98 -6.07 11.65
CA SER A 152 -5.02 -6.98 12.19
C SER A 152 -6.27 -7.03 11.32
N LEU A 153 -6.86 -5.87 11.05
CA LEU A 153 -8.07 -5.75 10.25
C LEU A 153 -7.82 -6.18 8.78
N VAL A 154 -6.66 -5.81 8.22
CA VAL A 154 -6.28 -6.21 6.86
C VAL A 154 -6.11 -7.72 6.77
N LEU A 155 -5.45 -8.34 7.75
CA LEU A 155 -5.29 -9.80 7.81
C LEU A 155 -6.65 -10.49 7.79
N GLU A 156 -7.58 -10.06 8.64
CA GLU A 156 -8.91 -10.63 8.72
C GLU A 156 -9.66 -10.48 7.38
N HIS A 157 -9.77 -9.25 6.87
CA HIS A 157 -10.53 -8.96 5.65
C HIS A 157 -9.95 -9.67 4.42
N LEU A 158 -8.63 -9.65 4.26
CA LEU A 158 -7.96 -10.28 3.13
C LEU A 158 -8.08 -11.80 3.19
N ASN A 159 -7.99 -12.40 4.38
CA ASN A 159 -8.18 -13.84 4.53
C ASN A 159 -9.63 -14.26 4.30
N LEU A 160 -10.61 -13.49 4.76
CA LEU A 160 -12.03 -13.72 4.42
C LEU A 160 -12.24 -13.69 2.90
N PHE A 161 -11.66 -12.71 2.21
CA PHE A 161 -11.72 -12.60 0.76
C PHE A 161 -11.08 -13.80 0.05
N ARG A 162 -9.88 -14.20 0.48
CA ARG A 162 -9.12 -15.33 -0.08
C ARG A 162 -9.84 -16.65 0.13
N ASN A 163 -10.41 -16.87 1.32
CA ASN A 163 -11.18 -18.07 1.65
C ASN A 163 -12.39 -18.23 0.71
N ARG A 164 -13.11 -17.13 0.40
CA ARG A 164 -14.24 -17.15 -0.56
C ARG A 164 -13.82 -17.58 -1.97
N ARG A 165 -12.53 -17.45 -2.32
CA ARG A 165 -11.96 -17.84 -3.62
C ARG A 165 -11.18 -19.16 -3.55
N GLY A 166 -11.25 -19.89 -2.43
CA GLY A 166 -10.52 -21.12 -2.23
C GLY A 166 -9.00 -20.94 -2.19
N GLN A 167 -8.51 -19.76 -1.80
CA GLN A 167 -7.08 -19.45 -1.75
C GLN A 167 -6.51 -19.66 -0.35
N PRO A 168 -5.22 -20.05 -0.22
CA PRO A 168 -4.57 -20.18 1.08
C PRO A 168 -4.57 -18.85 1.83
N GLN A 169 -4.66 -18.89 3.15
CA GLN A 169 -4.55 -17.69 3.99
C GLN A 169 -3.20 -17.01 3.83
N MET A 170 -3.19 -15.69 3.89
CA MET A 170 -2.00 -14.86 3.99
C MET A 170 -1.53 -14.83 5.44
N SER A 171 -0.21 -14.88 5.65
CA SER A 171 0.37 -14.76 6.97
C SER A 171 0.49 -13.31 7.40
N TRP A 172 0.46 -13.07 8.71
CA TRP A 172 0.77 -11.79 9.33
C TRP A 172 2.06 -11.17 8.79
N ALA A 173 3.15 -11.95 8.82
CA ALA A 173 4.47 -11.51 8.37
C ALA A 173 4.46 -11.00 6.93
N THR A 174 3.68 -11.64 6.04
CA THR A 174 3.57 -11.17 4.65
C THR A 174 2.99 -9.76 4.59
N ILE A 175 1.95 -9.47 5.37
CA ILE A 175 1.30 -8.15 5.36
C ILE A 175 2.23 -7.08 5.94
N VAL A 176 2.90 -7.39 7.04
CA VAL A 176 3.92 -6.52 7.67
C VAL A 176 5.06 -6.21 6.70
N ASP A 177 5.56 -7.20 5.97
CA ASP A 177 6.61 -7.02 4.95
C ASP A 177 6.15 -6.06 3.85
N PHE A 178 4.90 -6.18 3.40
CA PHE A 178 4.32 -5.28 2.39
C PHE A 178 4.12 -3.85 2.90
N TYR A 179 3.65 -3.69 4.13
CA TYR A 179 3.52 -2.38 4.77
C TYR A 179 4.88 -1.72 4.94
N SER A 180 5.90 -2.50 5.29
CA SER A 180 7.29 -2.04 5.38
C SER A 180 7.84 -1.58 4.03
N LEU A 181 7.58 -2.34 2.95
CA LEU A 181 7.95 -1.94 1.59
C LEU A 181 7.22 -0.65 1.15
N MET A 182 5.95 -0.49 1.50
CA MET A 182 5.19 0.74 1.22
C MET A 182 5.71 1.95 2.02
N ARG A 183 6.17 1.74 3.26
CA ARG A 183 6.85 2.78 4.06
C ARG A 183 8.14 3.25 3.41
N GLU A 184 8.92 2.33 2.82
CA GLU A 184 10.14 2.68 2.07
C GLU A 184 9.83 3.61 0.89
N VAL A 185 8.75 3.35 0.15
CA VAL A 185 8.28 4.27 -0.91
C VAL A 185 8.01 5.65 -0.33
N THR A 186 7.28 5.73 0.79
CA THR A 186 6.99 7.03 1.42
C THR A 186 8.24 7.73 1.93
N GLU A 187 9.24 6.99 2.41
CA GLU A 187 10.53 7.51 2.86
C GLU A 187 11.32 8.15 1.72
N ILE A 188 11.46 7.41 0.61
CA ILE A 188 12.17 7.90 -0.57
C ILE A 188 11.47 9.15 -1.11
N VAL A 189 10.14 9.11 -1.27
CA VAL A 189 9.39 10.26 -1.79
C VAL A 189 9.49 11.46 -0.84
N ALA A 190 9.32 11.26 0.46
CA ALA A 190 9.42 12.33 1.45
C ALA A 190 10.81 12.97 1.47
N SER A 191 11.89 12.20 1.26
CA SER A 191 13.27 12.73 1.19
C SER A 191 13.50 13.71 0.04
N HIS A 192 12.61 13.73 -0.96
CA HIS A 192 12.68 14.63 -2.12
C HIS A 192 11.80 15.87 -1.99
N HIS A 193 11.08 16.02 -0.88
CA HIS A 193 10.35 17.25 -0.58
C HIS A 193 11.23 18.21 0.21
N ASP A 194 11.34 19.46 -0.25
CA ASP A 194 12.22 20.48 0.33
C ASP A 194 11.81 20.92 1.74
N LYS A 195 10.67 20.46 2.26
CA LYS A 195 10.25 20.71 3.65
C LYS A 195 10.96 19.72 4.58
N LEU A 196 11.79 20.26 5.47
CA LEU A 196 12.48 19.51 6.53
C LEU A 196 11.49 18.62 7.31
N LEU A 197 11.75 17.31 7.27
CA LEU A 197 11.08 16.32 8.11
C LEU A 197 11.37 16.66 9.58
N GLY A 198 10.39 17.21 10.31
CA GLY A 198 10.54 17.56 11.72
C GLY A 198 10.95 19.01 12.03
N GLY A 199 10.69 19.96 11.12
CA GLY A 199 10.83 21.39 11.44
C GLY A 199 9.96 21.86 12.62
N PRO A 200 10.23 23.04 13.21
CA PRO A 200 9.61 23.55 14.46
C PRO A 200 8.07 23.67 14.39
N GLU A 201 7.47 23.67 13.20
CA GLU A 201 6.02 23.69 13.03
C GLU A 201 5.35 22.32 13.26
N ASN A 202 6.14 21.25 13.42
CA ASN A 202 5.67 19.89 13.74
C ASN A 202 5.69 19.58 15.24
N GLU A 203 5.45 20.58 16.09
CA GLU A 203 5.29 20.44 17.55
C GLU A 203 3.99 19.72 17.96
N ASN A 204 3.63 18.65 17.25
CA ASN A 204 2.52 17.84 17.67
C ASN A 204 2.93 17.02 18.91
N LYS A 205 2.25 17.23 20.04
CA LYS A 205 2.52 16.52 21.32
C LYS A 205 2.54 14.99 21.15
N HIS A 206 1.80 14.48 20.18
CA HIS A 206 1.72 13.06 19.84
C HIS A 206 2.98 12.55 19.13
N PHE A 207 3.64 13.39 18.34
CA PHE A 207 4.91 13.09 17.68
C PHE A 207 6.02 12.80 18.69
N LYS A 208 6.07 13.57 19.80
CA LYS A 208 7.03 13.36 20.89
C LYS A 208 6.84 12.02 21.61
N LYS A 209 5.60 11.52 21.74
CA LYS A 209 5.33 10.17 22.32
C LYS A 209 5.74 9.05 21.37
N ALA A 210 5.46 9.18 20.07
CA ALA A 210 5.84 8.19 19.06
C ALA A 210 7.36 8.09 18.83
N ILE A 211 8.12 9.16 19.08
CA ILE A 211 9.59 9.13 19.09
C ILE A 211 10.12 8.25 20.23
N VAL A 212 9.52 8.36 21.42
CA VAL A 212 9.99 7.68 22.64
C VAL A 212 9.67 6.18 22.65
N SER A 213 8.61 5.75 21.94
CA SER A 213 8.23 4.33 21.87
C SER A 213 9.05 3.51 20.86
N ARG A 214 9.76 4.15 19.93
CA ARG A 214 10.40 3.47 18.78
C ARG A 214 11.81 3.00 19.09
N GLN A 215 12.08 1.74 18.78
CA GLN A 215 13.29 1.03 19.21
C GLN A 215 14.50 1.21 18.27
N SER A 216 14.32 1.73 17.05
CA SER A 216 15.42 1.96 16.09
C SER A 216 15.28 3.29 15.34
N GLU A 217 16.43 3.91 15.03
CA GLU A 217 16.51 5.14 14.25
C GLU A 217 15.88 4.98 12.85
N LYS A 218 16.02 3.79 12.24
CA LYS A 218 15.39 3.46 10.95
C LYS A 218 13.86 3.51 11.04
N HIS A 219 13.26 2.88 12.05
CA HIS A 219 11.80 2.89 12.22
C HIS A 219 11.25 4.28 12.52
N LEU A 220 12.03 5.10 13.21
CA LEU A 220 11.66 6.49 13.44
C LEU A 220 11.66 7.29 12.13
N LYS A 221 12.71 7.18 11.30
CA LYS A 221 12.76 7.84 9.99
C LYS A 221 11.58 7.47 9.10
N GLN A 222 11.28 6.17 9.01
CA GLN A 222 10.16 5.66 8.22
C GLN A 222 8.81 6.17 8.72
N TYR A 223 8.63 6.28 10.04
CA TYR A 223 7.44 6.87 10.63
C TYR A 223 7.29 8.35 10.31
N MET A 224 8.35 9.13 10.52
CA MET A 224 8.37 10.56 10.26
C MET A 224 8.05 10.83 8.79
N ALA A 225 8.66 10.05 7.90
CA ALA A 225 8.39 10.12 6.48
C ALA A 225 6.95 9.74 6.13
N LEU A 226 6.41 8.65 6.68
CA LEU A 226 5.02 8.24 6.44
C LEU A 226 4.04 9.30 6.94
N HIS A 227 4.25 9.83 8.14
CA HIS A 227 3.40 10.89 8.70
C HIS A 227 3.44 12.15 7.82
N PHE A 228 4.65 12.59 7.44
CA PHE A 228 4.82 13.72 6.51
C PHE A 228 4.14 13.46 5.16
N TYR A 229 4.34 12.27 4.59
CA TYR A 229 3.76 11.86 3.32
C TYR A 229 2.23 11.91 3.37
N ARG A 230 1.63 11.36 4.43
CA ARG A 230 0.17 11.40 4.63
C ARG A 230 -0.34 12.83 4.75
N ARG A 231 0.34 13.68 5.52
CA ARG A 231 -0.08 15.06 5.80
C ARG A 231 0.13 16.04 4.65
N THR A 232 1.12 15.81 3.79
CA THR A 232 1.47 16.75 2.72
C THR A 232 1.11 16.29 1.32
N ARG A 233 0.95 14.98 1.11
CA ARG A 233 0.58 14.41 -0.19
C ARG A 233 -0.82 13.82 -0.15
N LEU A 234 -1.06 12.78 0.66
CA LEU A 234 -2.36 12.08 0.62
C LEU A 234 -3.54 12.96 1.09
N SER A 235 -3.34 13.84 2.07
CA SER A 235 -4.38 14.76 2.56
C SER A 235 -4.86 15.77 1.51
N THR A 236 -4.01 16.09 0.52
CA THR A 236 -4.36 17.03 -0.56
C THR A 236 -5.39 16.45 -1.53
N MET A 237 -5.52 15.14 -1.54
CA MET A 237 -6.48 14.41 -2.35
C MET A 237 -7.76 14.16 -1.55
N LYS A 238 -8.91 14.56 -2.09
CA LYS A 238 -10.20 14.41 -1.41
C LYS A 238 -10.72 12.98 -1.45
N SER A 239 -10.62 12.34 -2.61
CA SER A 239 -11.21 11.03 -2.90
C SER A 239 -10.19 9.89 -2.78
N LEU A 240 -10.68 8.68 -2.50
CA LEU A 240 -9.84 7.50 -2.26
C LEU A 240 -9.06 7.08 -3.51
N ASP A 241 -9.74 7.03 -4.64
CA ASP A 241 -9.19 6.77 -5.97
C ASP A 241 -8.01 7.70 -6.31
N ALA A 242 -8.13 9.00 -6.03
CA ALA A 242 -7.06 9.97 -6.22
C ALA A 242 -5.87 9.71 -5.29
N LYS A 243 -6.12 9.30 -4.04
CA LYS A 243 -5.06 8.91 -3.10
C LYS A 243 -4.33 7.64 -3.57
N VAL A 244 -5.08 6.64 -4.03
CA VAL A 244 -4.53 5.39 -4.58
C VAL A 244 -3.71 5.69 -5.83
N GLN A 245 -4.26 6.44 -6.78
CA GLN A 245 -3.58 6.84 -8.00
C GLN A 245 -2.26 7.58 -7.70
N LEU A 246 -2.30 8.56 -6.78
CA LEU A 246 -1.10 9.29 -6.36
C LEU A 246 -0.04 8.35 -5.78
N PHE A 247 -0.45 7.40 -4.93
CA PHE A 247 0.50 6.45 -4.35
C PHE A 247 1.08 5.50 -5.39
N LEU A 248 0.29 5.04 -6.37
CA LEU A 248 0.80 4.24 -7.49
C LEU A 248 1.82 5.01 -8.34
N GLU A 249 1.56 6.30 -8.59
CA GLU A 249 2.51 7.16 -9.30
C GLU A 249 3.82 7.29 -8.53
N ASP A 250 3.74 7.48 -7.21
CA ASP A 250 4.91 7.54 -6.32
C ASP A 250 5.68 6.21 -6.31
N ILE A 251 4.99 5.05 -6.30
CA ILE A 251 5.61 3.73 -6.50
C ILE A 251 6.36 3.69 -7.85
N SER A 252 5.76 4.20 -8.93
CA SER A 252 6.39 4.18 -10.27
C SER A 252 7.65 5.05 -10.36
N LEU A 253 7.81 6.04 -9.49
CA LEU A 253 9.04 6.84 -9.41
C LEU A 253 10.15 6.08 -8.69
N VAL A 254 9.81 5.38 -7.61
CA VAL A 254 10.77 4.58 -6.82
C VAL A 254 11.16 3.30 -7.55
N PHE A 255 10.21 2.64 -8.21
CA PHE A 255 10.40 1.38 -8.92
C PHE A 255 9.94 1.48 -10.38
N PRO A 256 10.71 2.15 -11.24
CA PRO A 256 10.27 2.61 -12.57
C PRO A 256 10.26 1.51 -13.65
N GLY A 257 10.75 0.32 -13.33
CA GLY A 257 10.92 -0.78 -14.24
C GLY A 257 12.25 -0.79 -14.99
N TYR A 258 12.39 -1.79 -15.84
CA TYR A 258 13.63 -2.10 -16.56
C TYR A 258 14.18 -0.90 -17.35
N GLY A 259 15.49 -0.67 -17.22
CA GLY A 259 16.23 0.34 -17.98
C GLY A 259 15.95 1.80 -17.58
N LYS A 260 15.17 2.03 -16.52
CA LYS A 260 14.88 3.37 -16.00
C LYS A 260 15.57 3.59 -14.66
N LYS A 261 15.98 4.84 -14.40
CA LYS A 261 16.61 5.24 -13.15
C LYS A 261 15.55 5.45 -12.07
N ALA A 262 15.69 4.72 -10.96
CA ALA A 262 14.85 4.83 -9.79
C ALA A 262 15.08 6.15 -9.03
N LEU A 263 14.06 6.59 -8.32
CA LEU A 263 14.21 7.59 -7.28
C LEU A 263 14.95 6.96 -6.08
N GLU A 264 16.06 7.55 -5.67
CA GLU A 264 16.94 7.01 -4.63
C GLU A 264 16.87 7.87 -3.37
N LEU A 265 16.81 7.26 -2.19
CA LEU A 265 16.75 7.98 -0.91
C LEU A 265 17.82 9.08 -0.83
N LYS A 266 17.39 10.35 -0.72
CA LYS A 266 18.32 11.44 -0.39
C LYS A 266 18.72 11.30 1.07
N LYS A 267 19.97 11.66 1.41
CA LYS A 267 20.39 11.77 2.81
C LYS A 267 19.50 12.81 3.49
N ILE A 268 18.51 12.33 4.24
CA ILE A 268 17.74 13.17 5.14
C ILE A 268 18.67 13.46 6.30
N GLU A 269 19.10 14.73 6.41
CA GLU A 269 19.62 15.22 7.68
C GLU A 269 18.46 15.14 8.67
N ILE A 270 18.54 14.18 9.59
CA ILE A 270 17.66 14.15 10.74
C ILE A 270 17.87 15.51 11.41
N PRO A 271 16.81 16.27 11.75
CA PRO A 271 16.98 17.37 12.66
C PRO A 271 17.67 16.79 13.90
N THR A 272 18.96 17.09 14.06
CA THR A 272 19.63 16.96 15.34
C THR A 272 18.93 17.98 16.19
N VAL A 273 17.83 17.57 16.81
CA VAL A 273 17.35 18.24 18.00
C VAL A 273 18.60 18.30 18.87
N GLU A 274 18.97 19.49 19.32
CA GLU A 274 19.85 19.69 20.48
C GLU A 274 19.24 18.92 21.65
N SER A 275 19.43 17.61 21.64
CA SER A 275 18.75 16.64 22.48
C SER A 275 19.79 15.68 22.98
N GLU A 276 20.70 16.26 23.76
CA GLU A 276 21.18 15.57 24.93
C GLU A 276 19.97 14.87 25.61
N GLY A 277 19.90 13.54 25.50
CA GLY A 277 18.91 12.72 26.22
C GLY A 277 17.79 12.04 25.43
N ILE A 278 17.73 12.07 24.08
CA ILE A 278 16.81 11.15 23.36
C ILE A 278 17.34 9.71 23.39
N SER A 279 18.65 9.51 23.22
CA SER A 279 19.27 8.17 23.32
C SER A 279 19.04 7.52 24.68
N ASP A 280 19.01 8.32 25.74
CA ASP A 280 18.82 7.85 27.12
C ASP A 280 17.37 7.47 27.43
N LYS A 281 16.42 7.94 26.60
CA LYS A 281 15.00 7.60 26.67
C LYS A 281 14.62 6.43 25.76
N MET A 282 15.50 6.00 24.85
CA MET A 282 15.26 4.81 24.04
C MET A 282 15.39 3.55 24.92
N PRO A 283 14.44 2.60 24.85
CA PRO A 283 14.49 1.39 25.67
C PRO A 283 15.72 0.55 25.30
N LYS A 284 16.55 0.25 26.32
CA LYS A 284 17.76 -0.58 26.16
C LYS A 284 17.35 -1.99 25.70
N THR A 285 17.82 -2.37 24.52
CA THR A 285 17.45 -3.59 23.81
C THR A 285 17.99 -4.84 24.53
N SER A 286 17.08 -5.71 25.01
CA SER A 286 17.41 -7.10 25.36
C SER A 286 16.72 -8.07 24.38
N ASN A 287 17.52 -8.98 23.83
CA ASN A 287 17.33 -9.71 22.57
C ASN A 287 16.26 -10.83 22.56
N LYS A 288 15.07 -10.63 23.11
CA LYS A 288 13.95 -11.59 22.93
C LYS A 288 12.60 -10.97 22.59
N LYS A 289 12.38 -9.68 22.88
CA LYS A 289 11.17 -8.92 22.50
C LYS A 289 11.20 -8.31 21.10
N LEU A 290 12.26 -8.54 20.33
CA LEU A 290 12.49 -7.90 19.02
C LEU A 290 11.45 -8.30 17.96
N LEU A 291 10.86 -9.49 18.07
CA LEU A 291 9.79 -9.96 17.17
C LEU A 291 8.38 -9.59 17.65
N GLU A 292 8.14 -9.56 18.97
CA GLU A 292 6.86 -9.09 19.55
C GLU A 292 6.68 -7.57 19.39
N ALA A 293 7.75 -6.78 19.51
CA ALA A 293 7.67 -5.33 19.29
C ALA A 293 7.49 -4.94 17.81
N LEU A 294 7.95 -5.78 16.88
CA LEU A 294 7.67 -5.62 15.45
C LEU A 294 6.22 -5.98 15.10
N SER A 295 5.55 -6.86 15.86
CA SER A 295 4.12 -7.15 15.67
C SER A 295 3.22 -6.15 16.39
N ASP A 296 3.63 -5.65 17.55
CA ASP A 296 2.83 -4.70 18.33
C ASP A 296 2.85 -3.29 17.73
N ASP A 297 3.95 -2.81 17.12
CA ASP A 297 3.99 -1.45 16.53
C ASP A 297 3.12 -1.26 15.27
N ASP A 298 2.66 -2.36 14.66
CA ASP A 298 1.73 -2.36 13.51
C ASP A 298 0.25 -2.50 13.91
N ASP A 299 -0.02 -2.90 15.16
CA ASP A 299 -1.35 -2.99 15.79
C ASP A 299 -1.57 -1.97 16.92
N VAL A 300 -0.52 -1.30 17.40
CA VAL A 300 -0.66 -0.06 18.17
C VAL A 300 -1.23 0.94 17.17
N PRO A 301 -2.51 1.37 17.34
CA PRO A 301 -3.01 2.49 16.56
C PRO A 301 -1.97 3.59 16.71
N PHE A 302 -1.60 4.26 15.62
CA PHE A 302 -0.85 5.51 15.78
C PHE A 302 -1.64 6.28 16.85
N MET A 303 -1.01 6.74 17.94
CA MET A 303 -1.73 7.37 19.06
C MET A 303 -2.48 8.67 18.66
N ASP A 304 -2.56 8.95 17.35
CA ASP A 304 -3.41 9.92 16.68
C ASP A 304 -4.80 9.35 16.29
N ASP A 305 -5.01 8.02 16.37
CA ASP A 305 -6.24 7.33 15.93
C ASP A 305 -7.14 6.88 17.10
N VAL A 306 -6.76 7.10 18.37
CA VAL A 306 -7.48 6.52 19.55
C VAL A 306 -8.58 7.43 20.11
N ASP A 307 -8.56 8.74 19.85
CA ASP A 307 -9.67 9.62 20.21
C ASP A 307 -9.79 10.65 19.10
N GLY A 308 -11.01 10.82 18.57
CA GLY A 308 -11.31 11.66 17.42
C GLY A 308 -10.49 12.94 17.39
N ASP A 309 -9.75 13.12 16.29
CA ASP A 309 -9.20 14.43 15.92
C ASP A 309 -10.38 15.42 16.02
N PRO A 310 -10.36 16.38 16.96
CA PRO A 310 -11.44 17.35 17.07
C PRO A 310 -11.52 18.07 15.72
N ASP A 311 -12.73 18.11 15.15
CA ASP A 311 -13.04 18.73 13.87
C ASP A 311 -12.19 19.99 13.64
N TRP A 312 -11.18 19.88 12.77
CA TRP A 312 -10.35 21.01 12.35
C TRP A 312 -11.01 21.76 11.19
N GLU A 313 -12.35 21.81 11.14
CA GLU A 313 -13.13 22.52 10.10
C GLU A 313 -13.06 24.05 10.22
N ASP A 314 -12.41 24.61 11.25
CA ASP A 314 -12.26 26.04 11.42
C ASP A 314 -10.82 26.54 11.16
N PHE A 315 -10.36 26.45 9.90
CA PHE A 315 -9.28 27.29 9.36
C PHE A 315 -9.42 27.53 7.84
#